data_AF-A0A3D0DSF2-F1
#
_entry.id   AF-A0A3D0DSF2-F1
#
_cell.length_a   1.000
_cell.length_b   1.000
_cell.length_c   1.000
_cell.angle_alpha   90.00
_cell.angle_beta   90.00
_cell.angle_gamma   90.00
#
_symmetry.space_group_name_H-M   'P 1'
#
loop_
_entity.id
_entity.type
_entity.pdbx_description
1 polymer ?
#
loop_
_entity_poly.entity_id
_entity_poly.type
_entity_poly.pdbx_seq_one_letter_code
_entity_poly.pdbx_strand_id
1 'polypeptide(L)'
;QVVQQRDPNAPQATDRESRFVRTVLGYTEDVWTPLFRAQGASYRPPTLVLFEGRTDTACGAGNSATGPFYCPADQNVYIDLSFFRLMQQRFNVSGEFAQAYVIAHEVGHHVQNLLGISNQVHNAQQGASETEGNALSVRLELQADCLAGVWAYHANQKEAILESGDIETALAAATAIGDDALQKQSRGVVVPDSFTHGSSAQRVRWFRRGIDSGDVQQCNTFDTRQL
;
A
#
# COMPACT_ATOMS: atom_id res chain seq x y z
N GLN A 1 -0.39 -17.51 -3.45
CA GLN A 1 0.66 -18.23 -4.22
C GLN A 1 1.76 -17.23 -4.56
N VAL A 2 3.02 -17.66 -4.83
CA VAL A 2 4.12 -16.72 -5.16
C VAL A 2 4.66 -17.03 -6.55
N VAL A 3 4.69 -16.02 -7.42
CA VAL A 3 5.27 -16.09 -8.77
C VAL A 3 6.48 -15.15 -8.83
N GLN A 4 7.62 -15.62 -9.32
CA GLN A 4 8.82 -14.79 -9.46
C GLN A 4 9.09 -14.59 -10.94
N GLN A 5 8.97 -13.34 -11.42
CA GLN A 5 9.31 -12.97 -12.79
C GLN A 5 10.70 -12.33 -12.78
N ARG A 6 11.64 -12.88 -13.57
CA ARG A 6 13.05 -12.48 -13.56
C ARG A 6 13.43 -11.81 -14.87
N ASP A 7 14.01 -10.62 -14.79
CA ASP A 7 14.88 -10.10 -15.83
C ASP A 7 16.27 -10.74 -15.66
N PRO A 8 16.84 -11.40 -16.69
CA PRO A 8 18.15 -12.03 -16.61
C PRO A 8 19.31 -11.07 -16.33
N ASN A 9 19.12 -9.75 -16.44
CA ASN A 9 20.15 -8.73 -16.20
C ASN A 9 19.98 -7.97 -14.86
N ALA A 10 18.96 -8.27 -14.07
CA ALA A 10 18.70 -7.58 -12.81
C ALA A 10 19.54 -8.15 -11.64
N PRO A 11 20.00 -7.32 -10.67
CA PRO A 11 20.61 -7.81 -9.45
C PRO A 11 19.71 -8.86 -8.78
N GLN A 12 20.29 -9.97 -8.31
CA GLN A 12 19.47 -10.97 -7.64
C GLN A 12 18.88 -10.37 -6.35
N ALA A 13 17.56 -10.36 -6.27
CA ALA A 13 16.83 -10.36 -5.01
C ALA A 13 17.57 -11.25 -4.02
N THR A 14 18.03 -10.70 -2.89
CA THR A 14 18.68 -11.57 -1.92
C THR A 14 17.62 -12.52 -1.37
N ASP A 15 18.04 -13.75 -1.12
CA ASP A 15 17.24 -14.78 -0.47
C ASP A 15 16.55 -14.25 0.81
N ARG A 16 17.17 -13.28 1.48
CA ARG A 16 16.64 -12.59 2.67
C ARG A 16 15.46 -11.67 2.34
N GLU A 17 15.60 -10.74 1.39
CA GLU A 17 14.52 -9.79 1.03
C GLU A 17 13.28 -10.53 0.52
N SER A 18 13.47 -11.53 -0.33
CA SER A 18 12.37 -12.37 -0.82
C SER A 18 11.68 -13.14 0.31
N ARG A 19 12.43 -13.64 1.31
CA ARG A 19 11.84 -14.26 2.50
C ARG A 19 11.07 -13.25 3.35
N PHE A 20 11.63 -12.06 3.56
CA PHE A 20 10.98 -11.01 4.32
C PHE A 20 9.61 -10.63 3.72
N VAL A 21 9.55 -10.34 2.42
CA VAL A 21 8.29 -9.99 1.74
C VAL A 21 7.25 -11.10 1.87
N ARG A 22 7.68 -12.37 1.73
CA ARG A 22 6.80 -13.53 1.90
C ARG A 22 6.28 -13.66 3.34
N THR A 23 7.13 -13.43 4.34
CA THR A 23 6.73 -13.45 5.74
C THR A 23 5.69 -12.36 6.03
N VAL A 24 5.93 -11.13 5.59
CA VAL A 24 4.97 -10.03 5.76
C VAL A 24 3.64 -10.38 5.08
N LEU A 25 3.67 -10.89 3.85
CA LEU A 25 2.44 -11.32 3.17
C LEU A 25 1.71 -12.41 3.97
N GLY A 26 2.43 -13.41 4.51
CA GLY A 26 1.84 -14.42 5.39
C GLY A 26 1.13 -13.80 6.60
N TYR A 27 1.75 -12.81 7.25
CA TYR A 27 1.11 -12.07 8.35
C TYR A 27 -0.13 -11.29 7.90
N THR A 28 -0.19 -10.80 6.67
CA THR A 28 -1.41 -10.19 6.14
C THR A 28 -2.54 -11.20 5.98
N GLU A 29 -2.24 -12.41 5.52
CA GLU A 29 -3.23 -13.50 5.39
C GLU A 29 -3.77 -13.93 6.75
N ASP A 30 -2.89 -14.02 7.74
CA ASP A 30 -3.22 -14.36 9.14
C ASP A 30 -4.13 -13.33 9.82
N VAL A 31 -4.03 -12.06 9.42
CA VAL A 31 -4.88 -10.97 9.93
C VAL A 31 -6.20 -10.88 9.16
N TRP A 32 -6.16 -10.83 7.83
CA TRP A 32 -7.35 -10.57 7.04
C TRP A 32 -8.32 -11.76 6.99
N THR A 33 -7.82 -12.99 7.05
CA THR A 33 -8.66 -14.19 7.07
C THR A 33 -9.69 -14.19 8.21
N PRO A 34 -9.30 -14.02 9.49
CA PRO A 34 -10.26 -13.95 10.58
C PRO A 34 -11.12 -12.68 10.54
N LEU A 35 -10.59 -11.52 10.11
CA LEU A 35 -11.37 -10.28 10.02
C LEU A 35 -12.52 -10.38 9.01
N PHE A 36 -12.27 -10.95 7.82
CA PHE A 36 -13.33 -11.20 6.84
C PHE A 36 -14.36 -12.20 7.38
N ARG A 37 -13.89 -13.28 8.03
CA ARG A 37 -14.77 -14.30 8.62
C ARG A 37 -15.70 -13.71 9.68
N ALA A 38 -15.18 -12.81 10.52
CA ALA A 38 -15.97 -12.13 11.54
C ALA A 38 -17.09 -11.26 10.94
N GLN A 39 -16.93 -10.80 9.69
CA GLN A 39 -17.92 -10.05 8.93
C GLN A 39 -18.80 -10.93 8.03
N GLY A 40 -18.71 -12.26 8.14
CA GLY A 40 -19.49 -13.19 7.33
C GLY A 40 -19.00 -13.34 5.88
N ALA A 41 -17.78 -12.89 5.59
CA ALA A 41 -17.15 -12.98 4.27
C ALA A 41 -15.95 -13.96 4.28
N SER A 42 -15.46 -14.32 3.09
CA SER A 42 -14.24 -15.11 2.94
C SER A 42 -13.13 -14.24 2.35
N TYR A 43 -12.00 -14.18 3.03
CA TYR A 43 -10.77 -13.62 2.46
C TYR A 43 -10.22 -14.58 1.40
N ARG A 44 -9.78 -14.05 0.27
CA ARG A 44 -9.06 -14.79 -0.77
C ARG A 44 -7.68 -14.18 -0.86
N PRO A 45 -6.59 -14.87 -0.48
CA PRO A 45 -5.26 -14.27 -0.52
C PRO A 45 -4.86 -13.81 -1.92
N PRO A 46 -4.16 -12.67 -2.06
CA PRO A 46 -3.61 -12.25 -3.34
C PRO A 46 -2.46 -13.17 -3.75
N THR A 47 -2.10 -13.14 -5.03
CA THR A 47 -0.84 -13.75 -5.50
C THR A 47 0.27 -12.72 -5.45
N LEU A 48 1.40 -13.08 -4.84
CA LEU A 48 2.58 -12.22 -4.79
C LEU A 48 3.41 -12.41 -6.06
N VAL A 49 3.70 -11.31 -6.74
CA VAL A 49 4.64 -11.25 -7.85
C VAL A 49 5.84 -10.42 -7.43
N LEU A 50 7.00 -11.07 -7.33
CA LEU A 50 8.28 -10.38 -7.14
C LEU A 50 8.88 -10.09 -8.51
N PHE A 51 9.25 -8.84 -8.77
CA PHE A 51 9.84 -8.41 -10.03
C PHE A 51 10.95 -7.38 -9.80
N GLU A 52 11.77 -7.15 -10.84
CA GLU A 52 12.67 -6.00 -10.93
C GLU A 52 12.59 -5.45 -12.36
N GLY A 53 12.58 -4.12 -12.51
CA GLY A 53 12.54 -3.46 -13.82
C GLY A 53 11.15 -3.40 -14.45
N ARG A 54 10.68 -4.48 -15.10
CA ARG A 54 9.39 -4.50 -15.81
C ARG A 54 8.64 -5.81 -15.59
N THR A 55 7.32 -5.73 -15.50
CA THR A 55 6.43 -6.89 -15.39
C THR A 55 5.15 -6.66 -16.18
N ASP A 56 4.65 -7.70 -16.83
CA ASP A 56 3.37 -7.65 -17.54
C ASP A 56 2.23 -8.02 -16.57
N THR A 57 1.18 -7.20 -16.53
CA THR A 57 0.03 -7.39 -15.61
C THR A 57 -1.29 -7.32 -16.37
N ALA A 58 -2.38 -7.79 -15.75
CA ALA A 58 -3.71 -7.61 -16.33
C ALA A 58 -4.18 -6.14 -16.36
N CYS A 59 -3.52 -5.26 -15.61
CA CYS A 59 -3.77 -3.82 -15.58
C CYS A 59 -2.91 -3.03 -16.59
N GLY A 60 -2.07 -3.72 -17.38
CA GLY A 60 -1.11 -3.11 -18.31
C GLY A 60 0.34 -3.38 -17.91
N ALA A 61 1.29 -2.64 -18.51
CA ALA A 61 2.70 -2.80 -18.20
C ALA A 61 3.06 -2.14 -16.86
N GLY A 62 3.48 -2.94 -15.88
CA GLY A 62 4.05 -2.46 -14.63
C GLY A 62 5.55 -2.19 -14.78
N ASN A 63 6.08 -1.16 -14.10
CA ASN A 63 7.49 -0.82 -14.15
C ASN A 63 8.05 -0.40 -12.77
N SER A 64 9.35 -0.53 -12.58
CA SER A 64 10.03 -0.18 -11.32
C SER A 64 9.98 1.31 -10.97
N ALA A 65 9.70 2.19 -11.94
CA ALA A 65 9.60 3.62 -11.68
C ALA A 65 8.29 3.98 -10.94
N THR A 66 7.28 3.11 -10.96
CA THR A 66 6.02 3.29 -10.22
C THR A 66 6.06 2.69 -8.81
N GLY A 67 7.06 1.87 -8.47
CA GLY A 67 7.15 1.16 -7.19
C GLY A 67 6.22 -0.06 -7.10
N PRO A 68 6.03 -0.63 -5.90
CA PRO A 68 5.05 -1.67 -5.62
C PRO A 68 3.62 -1.24 -5.97
N PHE A 69 2.78 -2.19 -6.35
CA PHE A 69 1.38 -1.91 -6.68
C PHE A 69 0.50 -3.16 -6.59
N TYR A 70 -0.81 -2.96 -6.43
CA TYR A 70 -1.84 -3.99 -6.58
C TYR A 70 -2.60 -3.86 -7.90
N CYS A 71 -2.82 -4.97 -8.61
CA CYS A 71 -3.67 -5.00 -9.80
C CYS A 71 -5.01 -5.71 -9.52
N PRO A 72 -6.16 -5.00 -9.57
CA PRO A 72 -7.47 -5.61 -9.31
C PRO A 72 -7.90 -6.63 -10.37
N ALA A 73 -7.40 -6.53 -11.60
CA ALA A 73 -7.81 -7.38 -12.72
C ALA A 73 -7.26 -8.82 -12.64
N ASP A 74 -6.07 -9.00 -12.07
CA ASP A 74 -5.47 -10.33 -11.81
C ASP A 74 -5.39 -10.67 -10.31
N GLN A 75 -5.72 -9.73 -9.43
CA GLN A 75 -5.67 -9.86 -7.97
C GLN A 75 -4.26 -10.16 -7.43
N ASN A 76 -3.25 -9.60 -8.09
CA ASN A 76 -1.86 -9.76 -7.70
C ASN A 76 -1.32 -8.54 -6.96
N VAL A 77 -0.46 -8.79 -5.98
CA VAL A 77 0.41 -7.78 -5.35
C VAL A 77 1.79 -7.88 -6.00
N TYR A 78 2.23 -6.80 -6.62
CA TYR A 78 3.51 -6.70 -7.31
C TYR A 78 4.49 -5.94 -6.43
N ILE A 79 5.59 -6.58 -6.04
CA ILE A 79 6.64 -5.96 -5.22
C ILE A 79 7.93 -5.87 -6.04
N ASP A 80 8.35 -4.63 -6.31
CA ASP A 80 9.67 -4.34 -6.85
C ASP A 80 10.69 -4.28 -5.71
N LEU A 81 11.60 -5.24 -5.67
CA LEU A 81 12.61 -5.30 -4.61
C LEU A 81 13.66 -4.18 -4.72
N SER A 82 13.83 -3.61 -5.92
CA SER A 82 14.69 -2.45 -6.11
C SER A 82 14.11 -1.17 -5.48
N PHE A 83 12.79 -1.13 -5.26
CA PHE A 83 12.13 -0.01 -4.59
C PHE A 83 12.58 0.16 -3.13
N PHE A 84 12.82 -0.92 -2.40
CA PHE A 84 13.29 -0.82 -1.02
C PHE A 84 14.68 -0.19 -0.92
N ARG A 85 15.56 -0.46 -1.92
CA ARG A 85 16.84 0.22 -2.06
C ARG A 85 16.65 1.71 -2.38
N LEU A 86 15.68 2.02 -3.26
CA LEU A 86 15.32 3.41 -3.59
C LEU A 86 14.80 4.17 -2.35
N MET A 87 13.97 3.55 -1.51
CA MET A 87 13.47 4.17 -0.28
C MET A 87 14.60 4.60 0.64
N GLN A 88 15.59 3.74 0.83
CA GLN A 88 16.75 4.06 1.64
C GLN A 88 17.60 5.16 1.00
N GLN A 89 17.93 5.03 -0.28
CA GLN A 89 18.88 5.93 -0.96
C GLN A 89 18.31 7.33 -1.21
N ARG A 90 17.02 7.43 -1.59
CA ARG A 90 16.41 8.68 -2.04
C ARG A 90 15.61 9.36 -0.94
N PHE A 91 14.96 8.59 -0.07
CA PHE A 91 14.05 9.12 0.94
C PHE A 91 14.60 9.01 2.36
N ASN A 92 15.78 8.40 2.55
CA ASN A 92 16.38 8.13 3.85
C ASN A 92 15.42 7.40 4.81
N VAL A 93 14.55 6.56 4.22
CA VAL A 93 13.63 5.70 4.95
C VAL A 93 14.24 4.31 4.96
N SER A 94 14.62 3.84 6.14
CA SER A 94 15.20 2.51 6.38
C SER A 94 14.41 1.81 7.47
N GLY A 95 14.47 0.48 7.52
CA GLY A 95 13.79 -0.33 8.54
C GLY A 95 12.83 -1.33 7.93
N GLU A 96 12.77 -2.52 8.53
CA GLU A 96 11.93 -3.62 8.05
C GLU A 96 10.44 -3.24 8.15
N PHE A 97 10.02 -2.50 9.19
CA PHE A 97 8.63 -2.11 9.31
C PHE A 97 8.15 -1.10 8.24
N ALA A 98 9.01 -0.19 7.76
CA ALA A 98 8.65 0.67 6.61
C ALA A 98 8.38 -0.14 5.33
N GLN A 99 9.16 -1.19 5.08
CA GLN A 99 8.92 -2.10 3.96
C GLN A 99 7.64 -2.90 4.18
N ALA A 100 7.39 -3.34 5.42
CA ALA A 100 6.18 -4.06 5.78
C ALA A 100 4.92 -3.19 5.58
N TYR A 101 4.98 -1.91 5.94
CA TYR A 101 3.92 -0.93 5.69
C TYR A 101 3.58 -0.82 4.21
N VAL A 102 4.57 -0.73 3.31
CA VAL A 102 4.32 -0.67 1.85
C VAL A 102 3.62 -1.94 1.36
N ILE A 103 4.07 -3.12 1.81
CA ILE A 103 3.41 -4.39 1.46
C ILE A 103 1.97 -4.43 1.98
N ALA A 104 1.76 -4.01 3.23
CA ALA A 104 0.43 -3.97 3.84
C ALA A 104 -0.50 -2.95 3.16
N HIS A 105 0.04 -1.85 2.62
CA HIS A 105 -0.68 -0.88 1.82
C HIS A 105 -1.20 -1.51 0.52
N GLU A 106 -0.35 -2.24 -0.21
CA GLU A 106 -0.80 -2.96 -1.41
C GLU A 106 -1.84 -4.04 -1.11
N VAL A 107 -1.71 -4.72 0.03
CA VAL A 107 -2.75 -5.64 0.50
C VAL A 107 -4.02 -4.88 0.92
N GLY A 108 -3.91 -3.64 1.39
CA GLY A 108 -5.04 -2.73 1.62
C GLY A 108 -5.87 -2.53 0.36
N HIS A 109 -5.23 -2.31 -0.80
CA HIS A 109 -5.93 -2.26 -2.09
C HIS A 109 -6.58 -3.58 -2.47
N HIS A 110 -5.94 -4.71 -2.16
CA HIS A 110 -6.55 -6.01 -2.35
C HIS A 110 -7.83 -6.19 -1.51
N VAL A 111 -7.80 -5.76 -0.24
CA VAL A 111 -8.97 -5.76 0.65
C VAL A 111 -10.08 -4.86 0.09
N GLN A 112 -9.75 -3.66 -0.38
CA GLN A 112 -10.72 -2.76 -1.04
C GLN A 112 -11.39 -3.42 -2.24
N ASN A 113 -10.61 -4.15 -3.05
CA ASN A 113 -11.12 -4.86 -4.21
C ASN A 113 -12.08 -5.99 -3.80
N LEU A 114 -11.73 -6.77 -2.77
CA LEU A 114 -12.62 -7.82 -2.24
C LEU A 114 -13.92 -7.25 -1.65
N LEU A 115 -13.87 -6.05 -1.09
CA LEU A 115 -15.05 -5.32 -0.57
C LEU A 115 -15.85 -4.61 -1.68
N GLY A 116 -15.38 -4.62 -2.93
CA GLY A 116 -16.01 -3.96 -4.07
C GLY A 116 -15.81 -2.44 -4.12
N ILE A 117 -15.01 -1.87 -3.23
CA ILE A 117 -14.77 -0.43 -3.12
C ILE A 117 -14.02 0.09 -4.36
N SER A 118 -12.99 -0.63 -4.82
CA SER A 118 -12.23 -0.25 -6.01
C SER A 118 -13.12 -0.11 -7.26
N ASN A 119 -14.10 -1.01 -7.42
CA ASN A 119 -15.07 -0.93 -8.52
C ASN A 119 -16.02 0.26 -8.38
N GLN A 120 -16.47 0.57 -7.17
CA GLN A 120 -17.32 1.74 -6.92
C GLN A 120 -16.59 3.05 -7.24
N VAL A 121 -15.31 3.16 -6.83
CA VAL A 121 -14.46 4.31 -7.15
C VAL A 121 -14.25 4.41 -8.66
N HIS A 122 -13.87 3.33 -9.33
CA HIS A 122 -13.66 3.32 -10.77
C HIS A 122 -14.92 3.78 -11.53
N ASN A 123 -16.09 3.26 -11.17
CA ASN A 123 -17.36 3.65 -11.80
C ASN A 123 -17.69 5.13 -11.56
N ALA A 124 -17.44 5.65 -10.35
CA ALA A 124 -17.65 7.06 -10.03
C ALA A 124 -16.72 7.99 -10.84
N GLN A 125 -15.50 7.54 -11.15
CA GLN A 125 -14.53 8.30 -11.94
C GLN A 125 -14.90 8.44 -13.42
N GLN A 126 -15.66 7.50 -14.01
CA GLN A 126 -15.98 7.51 -15.45
C GLN A 126 -16.78 8.73 -15.90
N GLY A 127 -17.55 9.37 -15.00
CA GLY A 127 -18.32 10.57 -15.27
C GLY A 127 -17.80 11.83 -14.56
N ALA A 128 -16.68 11.73 -13.84
CA ALA A 128 -16.13 12.80 -13.03
C ALA A 128 -15.20 13.71 -13.85
N SER A 129 -15.10 14.98 -13.44
CA SER A 129 -13.98 15.83 -13.87
C SER A 129 -12.64 15.26 -13.35
N GLU A 130 -11.53 15.70 -13.93
CA GLU A 130 -10.19 15.27 -13.50
C GLU A 130 -9.97 15.52 -12.00
N THR A 131 -10.34 16.70 -11.49
CA THR A 131 -10.22 17.05 -10.07
C THR A 131 -11.08 16.16 -9.17
N GLU A 132 -12.32 15.87 -9.57
CA GLU A 132 -13.19 14.96 -8.83
C GLU A 132 -12.66 13.53 -8.85
N GLY A 133 -12.15 13.08 -10.00
CA GLY A 133 -11.53 11.77 -10.15
C GLY A 133 -10.28 11.61 -9.28
N ASN A 134 -9.44 12.64 -9.24
CA ASN A 134 -8.27 12.73 -8.36
C ASN A 134 -8.66 12.67 -6.89
N ALA A 135 -9.69 13.41 -6.48
CA ALA A 135 -10.20 13.38 -5.10
C ALA A 135 -10.73 11.99 -4.69
N LEU A 136 -11.33 11.24 -5.62
CA LEU A 136 -11.74 9.85 -5.40
C LEU A 136 -10.53 8.92 -5.24
N SER A 137 -9.49 9.09 -6.08
CA SER A 137 -8.23 8.34 -5.93
C SER A 137 -7.59 8.58 -4.57
N VAL A 138 -7.46 9.85 -4.15
CA VAL A 138 -6.90 10.19 -2.83
C VAL A 138 -7.64 9.48 -1.70
N ARG A 139 -8.98 9.40 -1.76
CA ARG A 139 -9.77 8.70 -0.72
C ARG A 139 -9.50 7.20 -0.73
N LEU A 140 -9.36 6.59 -1.90
CA LEU A 140 -9.01 5.17 -2.03
C LEU A 140 -7.62 4.89 -1.42
N GLU A 141 -6.64 5.70 -1.76
CA GLU A 141 -5.25 5.59 -1.26
C GLU A 141 -5.15 5.76 0.25
N LEU A 142 -5.83 6.78 0.81
CA LEU A 142 -5.86 7.00 2.25
C LEU A 142 -6.59 5.88 3.01
N GLN A 143 -7.55 5.22 2.38
CA GLN A 143 -8.19 4.07 3.01
C GLN A 143 -7.23 2.87 3.03
N ALA A 144 -6.42 2.67 1.98
CA ALA A 144 -5.39 1.63 1.98
C ALA A 144 -4.34 1.89 3.08
N ASP A 145 -3.96 3.15 3.33
CA ASP A 145 -3.11 3.52 4.47
C ASP A 145 -3.72 3.14 5.83
N CYS A 146 -5.02 3.40 6.01
CA CYS A 146 -5.72 3.02 7.22
C CYS A 146 -5.81 1.49 7.38
N LEU A 147 -6.10 0.77 6.31
CA LEU A 147 -6.14 -0.70 6.32
C LEU A 147 -4.76 -1.29 6.63
N ALA A 148 -3.67 -0.69 6.14
CA ALA A 148 -2.31 -1.07 6.54
C ALA A 148 -2.06 -0.84 8.03
N GLY A 149 -2.59 0.25 8.60
CA GLY A 149 -2.56 0.49 10.04
C GLY A 149 -3.35 -0.57 10.83
N VAL A 150 -4.56 -0.92 10.38
CA VAL A 150 -5.37 -2.00 10.98
C VAL A 150 -4.60 -3.32 10.94
N TRP A 151 -3.97 -3.64 9.82
CA TRP A 151 -3.11 -4.82 9.71
C TRP A 151 -1.99 -4.79 10.76
N ALA A 152 -1.27 -3.67 10.88
CA ALA A 152 -0.17 -3.53 11.83
C ALA A 152 -0.63 -3.71 13.28
N TYR A 153 -1.80 -3.20 13.65
CA TYR A 153 -2.39 -3.41 14.98
C TYR A 153 -2.55 -4.90 15.28
N HIS A 154 -3.26 -5.64 14.41
CA HIS A 154 -3.56 -7.06 14.64
C HIS A 154 -2.32 -7.94 14.54
N ALA A 155 -1.45 -7.67 13.57
CA ALA A 155 -0.19 -8.40 13.40
C ALA A 155 0.73 -8.21 14.61
N ASN A 156 0.80 -7.00 15.17
CA ASN A 156 1.59 -6.74 16.37
C ASN A 156 1.03 -7.45 17.62
N GLN A 157 -0.29 -7.51 17.78
CA GLN A 157 -0.91 -8.26 18.88
C GLN A 157 -0.61 -9.76 18.82
N LYS A 158 -0.45 -10.31 17.62
CA LYS A 158 -0.22 -11.74 17.40
C LYS A 158 1.26 -12.13 17.44
N GLU A 159 2.11 -11.38 16.75
CA GLU A 159 3.49 -11.75 16.44
C GLU A 159 4.53 -10.76 17.01
N ALA A 160 4.10 -9.72 17.72
CA ALA A 160 4.98 -8.67 18.28
C ALA A 160 5.93 -8.05 17.24
N ILE A 161 5.40 -7.67 16.08
CA ILE A 161 6.18 -7.18 14.93
C ILE A 161 6.70 -5.75 15.08
N LEU A 162 6.28 -5.00 16.10
CA LEU A 162 6.67 -3.60 16.31
C LEU A 162 7.73 -3.48 17.40
N GLU A 163 8.83 -2.83 17.06
CA GLU A 163 9.83 -2.33 18.00
C GLU A 163 9.63 -0.83 18.26
N SER A 164 10.31 -0.31 19.29
CA SER A 164 10.30 1.12 19.59
C SER A 164 10.93 1.90 18.42
N GLY A 165 10.18 2.83 17.82
CA GLY A 165 10.63 3.61 16.65
C GLY A 165 10.12 3.10 15.31
N ASP A 166 9.52 1.90 15.25
CA ASP A 166 9.03 1.34 13.98
C ASP A 166 7.83 2.11 13.44
N ILE A 167 6.92 2.54 14.31
CA ILE A 167 5.77 3.36 13.92
C ILE A 167 6.27 4.66 13.29
N GLU A 168 7.22 5.34 13.92
CA GLU A 168 7.85 6.56 13.40
C GLU A 168 8.49 6.32 12.02
N THR A 169 9.07 5.15 11.82
CA THR A 169 9.70 4.74 10.58
C THR A 169 8.68 4.51 9.46
N ALA A 170 7.55 3.86 9.74
CA ALA A 170 6.44 3.75 8.79
C ALA A 170 5.81 5.11 8.48
N LEU A 171 5.69 5.99 9.48
CA LEU A 171 5.20 7.36 9.27
C LEU A 171 6.15 8.20 8.41
N ALA A 172 7.46 8.01 8.56
CA ALA A 172 8.47 8.60 7.69
C ALA A 172 8.34 8.06 6.26
N ALA A 173 8.07 6.77 6.09
CA ALA A 173 7.74 6.19 4.77
C ALA A 173 6.50 6.85 4.17
N ALA A 174 5.36 6.85 4.89
CA ALA A 174 4.11 7.45 4.44
C ALA A 174 4.26 8.93 4.06
N THR A 175 5.08 9.66 4.82
CA THR A 175 5.44 11.06 4.55
C THR A 175 6.28 11.21 3.28
N ALA A 176 7.30 10.37 3.09
CA ALA A 176 8.21 10.49 1.96
C ALA A 176 7.55 10.24 0.59
N ILE A 177 6.49 9.43 0.57
CA ILE A 177 5.74 9.09 -0.65
C ILE A 177 4.40 9.83 -0.77
N GLY A 178 4.16 10.87 0.03
CA GLY A 178 3.04 11.79 -0.18
C GLY A 178 3.22 12.65 -1.44
N ASP A 179 2.13 12.98 -2.12
CA ASP A 179 2.18 13.73 -3.39
C ASP A 179 2.83 15.11 -3.23
N ASP A 180 2.62 15.78 -2.09
CA ASP A 180 3.25 17.06 -1.77
C ASP A 180 4.77 16.96 -1.64
N ALA A 181 5.27 15.88 -1.02
CA ALA A 181 6.70 15.62 -0.89
C ALA A 181 7.34 15.32 -2.26
N LEU A 182 6.70 14.44 -3.05
CA LEU A 182 7.18 14.03 -4.37
C LEU A 182 7.13 15.18 -5.39
N GLN A 183 6.06 15.98 -5.40
CA GLN A 183 5.95 17.16 -6.26
C GLN A 183 6.97 18.23 -5.88
N LYS A 184 7.16 18.51 -4.58
CA LYS A 184 8.17 19.45 -4.12
C LYS A 184 9.59 19.01 -4.50
N GLN A 185 9.90 17.72 -4.39
CA GLN A 185 11.21 17.18 -4.79
C GLN A 185 11.44 17.25 -6.31
N SER A 186 10.40 17.00 -7.11
CA SER A 186 10.54 16.90 -8.58
C SER A 186 10.37 18.24 -9.32
N ARG A 187 9.49 19.12 -8.84
CA ARG A 187 9.06 20.35 -9.54
C ARG A 187 9.20 21.62 -8.69
N GLY A 188 9.43 21.51 -7.38
CA GLY A 188 9.57 22.65 -6.46
C GLY A 188 8.26 23.33 -6.07
N VAL A 189 7.13 22.96 -6.66
CA VAL A 189 5.80 23.53 -6.41
C VAL A 189 4.81 22.40 -6.15
N VAL A 190 3.85 22.64 -5.25
CA VAL A 190 2.81 21.69 -4.86
C VAL A 190 1.47 22.14 -5.45
N VAL A 191 0.76 21.23 -6.13
CA VAL A 191 -0.55 21.48 -6.74
C VAL A 191 -1.57 20.46 -6.18
N PRO A 192 -2.30 20.81 -5.11
CA PRO A 192 -3.19 19.85 -4.42
C PRO A 192 -4.24 19.18 -5.31
N ASP A 193 -4.82 19.90 -6.27
CA ASP A 193 -5.87 19.35 -7.15
C ASP A 193 -5.37 18.25 -8.11
N SER A 194 -4.05 18.07 -8.21
CA SER A 194 -3.41 17.01 -9.00
C SER A 194 -3.01 15.78 -8.19
N PHE A 195 -3.31 15.78 -6.89
CA PHE A 195 -2.98 14.65 -6.02
C PHE A 195 -3.80 13.42 -6.38
N THR A 196 -3.15 12.27 -6.38
CA THR A 196 -3.79 10.96 -6.60
C THR A 196 -3.58 10.02 -5.42
N HIS A 197 -2.53 10.23 -4.60
CA HIS A 197 -2.19 9.45 -3.41
C HIS A 197 -2.40 10.21 -2.10
N GLY A 198 -2.58 11.53 -2.20
CA GLY A 198 -2.82 12.41 -1.06
C GLY A 198 -1.55 13.00 -0.49
N SER A 199 -1.72 13.97 0.40
CA SER A 199 -0.60 14.63 1.08
C SER A 199 0.01 13.73 2.15
N SER A 200 1.29 13.96 2.42
CA SER A 200 2.07 13.34 3.50
C SER A 200 1.30 13.32 4.83
N ALA A 201 0.68 14.46 5.18
CA ALA A 201 -0.07 14.60 6.44
C ALA A 201 -1.34 13.75 6.49
N GLN A 202 -2.05 13.62 5.36
CA GLN A 202 -3.24 12.78 5.26
C GLN A 202 -2.85 11.29 5.40
N ARG A 203 -1.81 10.86 4.69
CA ARG A 203 -1.34 9.46 4.74
C ARG A 203 -0.95 9.05 6.15
N VAL A 204 -0.16 9.90 6.84
CA VAL A 204 0.18 9.73 8.26
C VAL A 204 -1.05 9.64 9.15
N ARG A 205 -2.04 10.53 8.93
CA ARG A 205 -3.28 10.55 9.73
C ARG A 205 -4.04 9.24 9.61
N TRP A 206 -4.24 8.75 8.39
CA TRP A 206 -5.05 7.56 8.15
C TRP A 206 -4.35 6.28 8.58
N PHE A 207 -3.04 6.17 8.37
CA PHE A 207 -2.26 5.07 8.94
C PHE A 207 -2.37 5.04 10.47
N ARG A 208 -2.18 6.20 11.15
CA ARG A 208 -2.35 6.30 12.61
C ARG A 208 -3.74 5.87 13.07
N ARG A 209 -4.78 6.33 12.38
CA ARG A 209 -6.16 5.94 12.70
C ARG A 209 -6.36 4.42 12.66
N GLY A 210 -5.77 3.75 11.66
CA GLY A 210 -5.81 2.31 11.55
C GLY A 210 -5.06 1.60 12.68
N ILE A 211 -3.79 1.98 12.92
CA ILE A 211 -2.94 1.30 13.90
C ILE A 211 -3.36 1.58 15.35
N ASP A 212 -3.97 2.73 15.64
CA ASP A 212 -4.45 3.06 16.98
C ASP A 212 -5.76 2.35 17.32
N SER A 213 -6.62 2.09 16.32
CA SER A 213 -7.96 1.50 16.53
C SER A 213 -8.03 0.00 16.29
N GLY A 214 -7.29 -0.52 15.31
CA GLY A 214 -7.45 -1.88 14.81
C GLY A 214 -8.82 -2.15 14.15
N ASP A 215 -9.64 -1.13 13.91
CA ASP A 215 -11.02 -1.27 13.45
C ASP A 215 -11.17 -0.81 11.99
N VAL A 216 -11.54 -1.75 11.12
CA VAL A 216 -11.79 -1.51 9.69
C VAL A 216 -12.87 -0.44 9.46
N GLN A 217 -13.86 -0.33 10.35
CA GLN A 217 -14.94 0.66 10.21
C GLN A 217 -14.43 2.10 10.41
N GLN A 218 -13.27 2.28 11.07
CA GLN A 218 -12.62 3.58 11.20
C GLN A 218 -11.93 4.01 9.91
N CYS A 219 -11.82 3.16 8.89
CA CYS A 219 -11.13 3.43 7.63
C CYS A 219 -12.06 3.96 6.52
N ASN A 220 -13.26 4.42 6.83
CA ASN A 220 -14.14 5.03 5.84
C ASN A 220 -13.70 6.45 5.48
N THR A 221 -12.84 6.57 4.46
CA THR A 221 -12.38 7.85 3.91
C THR A 221 -13.43 8.54 3.04
N PHE A 222 -14.49 7.85 2.61
CA PHE A 222 -15.50 8.40 1.69
C PHE A 222 -16.59 9.21 2.42
N ASP A 223 -16.81 8.92 3.70
CA ASP A 223 -17.82 9.59 4.54
C ASP A 223 -17.24 10.69 5.45
N THR A 224 -15.98 11.10 5.22
CA THR A 224 -15.38 12.22 5.97
C THR A 224 -15.29 13.49 5.13
N ARG A 225 -15.49 14.64 5.79
CA ARG A 225 -15.19 15.97 5.23
C ARG A 225 -13.73 16.38 5.41
N GLN A 226 -13.04 15.80 6.39
CA GLN A 226 -11.63 16.09 6.66
C GLN A 226 -10.82 14.81 6.51
N LEU A 227 -9.94 14.82 5.50
CA LEU A 227 -8.97 13.77 5.23
C LEU A 227 -7.70 13.95 6.06
#